data_AF-A0A7J3T3T5-F1
#
_entry.id   AF-A0A7J3T3T5-F1
#
_cell.length_a   1.000
_cell.length_b   1.000
_cell.length_c   1.000
_cell.angle_alpha   90.00
_cell.angle_beta   90.00
_cell.angle_gamma   90.00
#
_symmetry.space_group_name_H-M   'P 1'
#
loop_
_entity.id
_entity.type
_entity.pdbx_description
1 polymer ?
#
loop_
_entity_poly.entity_id
_entity_poly.type
_entity_poly.pdbx_seq_one_letter_code
_entity_poly.pdbx_strand_id
1 'polypeptide(L)'
;MAGEWASTRSALETPDVGGEKTSFDSRDLALTVVFAALYATLVIVQGQSAAAAIQLRIADCLIPLCALFGWPAIVGVTAGAFVSNVFTSLPMTNGVYDVAFGPLANLLAGTTIYVLRKRRLTGCIIASIEIGLLVGSYLWAIFGAPSDIFTLGITLNWPIWVASILSITISSLVAIAVIGYTLLSIMSKKSTAQSLKSKGLRIAS
;
A
#
# COMPACT_ATOMS: atom_id res chain seq x y z
N MET A 1 -44.76 31.51 -44.88
CA MET A 1 -45.25 30.90 -43.62
C MET A 1 -44.12 30.10 -43.01
N ALA A 2 -43.25 30.73 -42.21
CA ALA A 2 -42.07 30.09 -41.61
C ALA A 2 -41.68 30.85 -40.33
N GLY A 3 -42.55 30.84 -39.32
CA GLY A 3 -42.41 31.72 -38.14
C GLY A 3 -42.61 31.07 -36.77
N GLU A 4 -43.02 29.80 -36.66
CA GLU A 4 -43.44 29.24 -35.36
C GLU A 4 -42.54 28.13 -34.79
N TRP A 5 -41.43 27.78 -35.43
CA TRP A 5 -40.56 26.68 -34.98
C TRP A 5 -39.29 27.13 -34.21
N ALA A 6 -39.11 28.43 -33.99
CA ALA A 6 -37.91 28.95 -33.33
C ALA A 6 -38.05 29.12 -31.80
N SER A 7 -39.26 29.17 -31.25
CA SER A 7 -39.48 29.58 -29.85
C SER A 7 -39.41 28.46 -28.80
N THR A 8 -39.35 27.18 -29.20
CA THR A 8 -39.34 26.06 -28.26
C THR A 8 -37.95 25.52 -27.93
N ARG A 9 -36.87 26.11 -28.50
CA ARG A 9 -35.49 25.69 -28.20
C ARG A 9 -34.87 26.33 -26.94
N SER A 10 -35.55 27.28 -26.29
CA SER A 10 -35.00 28.04 -25.15
C SER A 10 -35.34 27.46 -23.76
N ALA A 11 -35.83 26.21 -23.66
CA ALA A 11 -36.28 25.64 -22.39
C ALA A 11 -35.61 24.30 -22.01
N LEU A 12 -34.49 23.95 -22.65
CA LEU A 12 -33.71 22.73 -22.33
C LEU A 12 -32.29 23.06 -21.85
N GLU A 13 -32.10 24.21 -21.20
CA GLU A 13 -30.97 24.37 -20.29
C GLU A 13 -31.30 23.60 -19.00
N THR A 14 -31.00 22.29 -19.02
CA THR A 14 -30.91 21.52 -17.78
C THR A 14 -29.87 22.18 -16.90
N PRO A 15 -30.18 22.47 -15.62
CA PRO A 15 -29.22 23.08 -14.71
C PRO A 15 -27.98 22.19 -14.63
N ASP A 16 -26.82 22.83 -14.77
CA ASP A 16 -25.49 22.29 -14.52
C ASP A 16 -25.47 21.63 -13.13
N VAL A 17 -25.74 20.33 -13.10
CA VAL A 17 -25.51 19.52 -11.91
C VAL A 17 -23.99 19.39 -11.83
N GLY A 18 -23.40 20.28 -11.03
CA GLY A 18 -22.03 20.25 -10.53
C GLY A 18 -21.76 18.98 -9.73
N GLY A 19 -21.86 17.83 -10.40
CA GLY A 19 -21.29 16.58 -9.96
C GLY A 19 -19.80 16.70 -10.15
N GLU A 20 -19.08 16.85 -9.04
CA GLU A 20 -17.66 16.58 -8.96
C GLU A 20 -17.41 15.20 -9.61
N LYS A 21 -17.00 15.19 -10.88
CA LYS A 21 -16.68 13.95 -11.59
C LYS A 21 -15.47 13.35 -10.88
N THR A 22 -15.71 12.43 -9.96
CA THR A 22 -14.77 11.38 -9.56
C THR A 22 -14.59 10.42 -10.74
N SER A 23 -14.22 10.94 -11.90
CA SER A 23 -13.85 10.14 -13.06
C SER A 23 -12.46 9.61 -12.76
N PHE A 24 -12.37 8.33 -12.38
CA PHE A 24 -11.10 7.61 -12.44
C PHE A 24 -10.53 7.81 -13.83
N ASP A 25 -9.46 8.57 -13.92
CA ASP A 25 -8.82 8.89 -15.20
C ASP A 25 -7.97 7.69 -15.64
N SER A 26 -7.71 7.57 -16.95
CA SER A 26 -6.83 6.52 -17.49
C SER A 26 -5.45 6.56 -16.83
N ARG A 27 -5.00 7.75 -16.37
CA ARG A 27 -3.77 7.94 -15.60
C ARG A 27 -3.83 7.36 -14.20
N ASP A 28 -4.97 7.46 -13.52
CA ASP A 28 -5.15 6.90 -12.18
C ASP A 28 -5.12 5.37 -12.26
N LEU A 29 -5.79 4.81 -13.28
CA LEU A 29 -5.74 3.37 -13.55
C LEU A 29 -4.31 2.91 -13.89
N ALA A 30 -3.58 3.65 -14.74
CA ALA A 30 -2.19 3.35 -15.05
C ALA A 30 -1.30 3.40 -13.79
N LEU A 31 -1.48 4.40 -12.91
CA LEU A 31 -0.77 4.48 -11.63
C LEU A 31 -1.07 3.27 -10.75
N THR A 32 -2.34 2.89 -10.60
CA THR A 32 -2.75 1.71 -9.85
C THR A 32 -2.07 0.45 -10.37
N VAL A 33 -2.06 0.23 -11.69
CA VAL A 33 -1.41 -0.92 -12.32
C VAL A 33 0.10 -0.91 -12.08
N VAL A 34 0.76 0.24 -12.18
CA VAL A 34 2.20 0.37 -11.91
C VAL A 34 2.52 0.04 -10.46
N PHE A 35 1.75 0.57 -9.50
CA PHE A 35 1.94 0.25 -8.07
C PHE A 35 1.67 -1.22 -7.76
N ALA A 36 0.63 -1.80 -8.36
CA ALA A 36 0.31 -3.22 -8.20
C ALA A 36 1.43 -4.11 -8.76
N ALA A 37 1.91 -3.83 -9.97
CA ALA A 37 2.98 -4.58 -10.60
C ALA A 37 4.31 -4.44 -9.84
N LEU A 38 4.67 -3.23 -9.39
CA LEU A 38 5.87 -2.99 -8.60
C LEU A 38 5.80 -3.72 -7.26
N TYR A 39 4.68 -3.60 -6.54
CA TYR A 39 4.51 -4.28 -5.26
C TYR A 39 4.60 -5.80 -5.44
N ALA A 40 3.84 -6.35 -6.40
CA ALA A 40 3.84 -7.79 -6.65
C ALA A 40 5.23 -8.31 -7.06
N THR A 41 5.92 -7.60 -7.96
CA THR A 41 7.27 -7.98 -8.39
C THR A 41 8.25 -7.94 -7.22
N LEU A 42 8.21 -6.91 -6.37
CA LEU A 42 9.09 -6.83 -5.20
C LEU A 42 8.86 -8.01 -4.25
N VAL A 43 7.61 -8.37 -3.96
CA VAL A 43 7.30 -9.53 -3.11
C VAL A 43 7.76 -10.84 -3.74
N ILE A 44 7.47 -11.06 -5.02
CA ILE A 44 7.82 -12.31 -5.72
C ILE A 44 9.34 -12.46 -5.87
N VAL A 45 10.05 -11.39 -6.26
CA VAL A 45 11.52 -11.40 -6.42
C VAL A 45 12.22 -11.49 -5.08
N GLN A 46 11.70 -10.81 -4.06
CA GLN A 46 12.20 -10.97 -2.70
C GLN A 46 12.04 -12.42 -2.24
N GLY A 47 11.02 -13.11 -2.74
CA GLY A 47 10.74 -14.50 -2.43
C GLY A 47 10.61 -14.71 -0.92
N GLN A 48 10.95 -15.91 -0.46
CA GLN A 48 11.17 -16.15 0.95
C GLN A 48 12.50 -15.52 1.34
N SER A 49 12.48 -14.31 1.91
CA SER A 49 13.70 -13.60 2.28
C SER A 49 14.45 -14.31 3.42
N ALA A 50 15.36 -15.22 3.03
CA ALA A 50 16.63 -15.73 3.59
C ALA A 50 16.81 -16.03 5.09
N ALA A 51 15.89 -15.71 5.99
CA ALA A 51 15.92 -16.12 7.38
C ALA A 51 14.49 -16.39 7.81
N ALA A 52 14.13 -17.65 8.02
CA ALA A 52 12.82 -18.06 8.55
C ALA A 52 12.42 -17.33 9.86
N ALA A 53 13.36 -16.60 10.46
CA ALA A 53 13.18 -15.83 11.67
C ALA A 53 13.04 -14.30 11.48
N ILE A 54 13.57 -13.70 10.40
CA ILE A 54 13.47 -12.25 10.11
C ILE A 54 12.99 -12.04 8.68
N GLN A 55 11.67 -12.02 8.51
CA GLN A 55 11.05 -11.76 7.22
C GLN A 55 11.07 -10.26 6.92
N LEU A 56 12.05 -9.82 6.13
CA LEU A 56 12.13 -8.42 5.72
C LEU A 56 11.04 -8.12 4.68
N ARG A 57 10.16 -7.15 4.89
CA ARG A 57 9.12 -6.72 3.93
C ARG A 57 9.58 -5.50 3.13
N ILE A 58 10.35 -5.70 2.06
CA ILE A 58 10.88 -4.58 1.25
C ILE A 58 9.76 -3.88 0.49
N ALA A 59 8.77 -4.62 -0.01
CA ALA A 59 7.66 -4.07 -0.80
C ALA A 59 6.87 -2.97 -0.05
N ASP A 60 6.86 -3.01 1.29
CA ASP A 60 6.15 -2.05 2.12
C ASP A 60 6.75 -0.63 2.03
N CYS A 61 7.96 -0.47 1.50
CA CYS A 61 8.53 0.86 1.21
C CYS A 61 7.71 1.67 0.18
N LEU A 62 6.84 1.01 -0.59
CA LEU A 62 5.92 1.67 -1.51
C LEU A 62 4.70 2.28 -0.80
N ILE A 63 4.34 1.80 0.39
CA ILE A 63 3.11 2.22 1.10
C ILE A 63 3.16 3.71 1.49
N PRO A 64 4.29 4.29 1.96
CA PRO A 64 4.42 5.74 2.18
C PRO A 64 4.09 6.61 0.98
N LEU A 65 4.27 6.11 -0.25
CA LEU A 65 3.93 6.85 -1.47
C LEU A 65 2.42 7.07 -1.63
N CYS A 66 1.58 6.31 -0.93
CA CYS A 66 0.14 6.55 -0.86
C CYS A 66 -0.19 7.96 -0.36
N ALA A 67 0.65 8.55 0.50
CA ALA A 67 0.48 9.94 0.93
C ALA A 67 0.57 10.96 -0.22
N LEU A 68 1.30 10.63 -1.29
CA LEU A 68 1.54 11.52 -2.43
C LEU A 68 0.53 11.28 -3.58
N PHE A 69 0.31 10.01 -3.92
CA PHE A 69 -0.51 9.59 -5.06
C PHE A 69 -1.96 9.28 -4.71
N GLY A 70 -2.30 9.15 -3.43
CA GLY A 70 -3.66 8.94 -2.95
C GLY A 70 -4.23 7.55 -3.27
N TRP A 71 -5.55 7.51 -3.47
CA TRP A 71 -6.32 6.28 -3.70
C TRP A 71 -5.78 5.35 -4.79
N PRO A 72 -5.30 5.83 -5.95
CA PRO A 72 -4.70 4.96 -6.97
C PRO A 72 -3.54 4.10 -6.45
N ALA A 73 -2.68 4.67 -5.61
CA ALA A 73 -1.56 3.95 -5.03
C ALA A 73 -2.01 2.97 -3.94
N ILE A 74 -2.99 3.35 -3.10
CA ILE A 74 -3.57 2.47 -2.07
C ILE A 74 -4.16 1.22 -2.73
N VAL A 75 -5.03 1.40 -3.73
CA VAL A 75 -5.62 0.28 -4.48
C VAL A 75 -4.54 -0.54 -5.17
N GLY A 76 -3.50 0.11 -5.70
CA GLY A 76 -2.36 -0.55 -6.33
C GLY A 76 -1.60 -1.47 -5.39
N VAL A 77 -1.16 -0.99 -4.22
CA VAL A 77 -0.42 -1.81 -3.24
C VAL A 77 -1.27 -2.91 -2.62
N THR A 78 -2.58 -2.70 -2.47
CA THR A 78 -3.52 -3.72 -2.00
C THR A 78 -3.73 -4.81 -3.05
N ALA A 79 -3.97 -4.43 -4.32
CA ALA A 79 -4.11 -5.40 -5.42
C ALA A 79 -2.80 -6.16 -5.67
N GLY A 80 -1.66 -5.46 -5.62
CA GLY A 80 -0.34 -6.07 -5.72
C GLY A 80 -0.09 -7.10 -4.62
N ALA A 81 -0.47 -6.79 -3.38
CA ALA A 81 -0.37 -7.73 -2.25
C ALA A 81 -1.26 -8.96 -2.44
N PHE A 82 -2.48 -8.78 -2.95
CA PHE A 82 -3.37 -9.91 -3.23
C PHE A 82 -2.75 -10.83 -4.28
N VAL A 83 -2.29 -10.25 -5.40
CA VAL A 83 -1.66 -11.01 -6.48
C VAL A 83 -0.41 -11.72 -5.99
N SER A 84 0.51 -11.02 -5.30
CA SER A 84 1.73 -11.66 -4.79
C SER A 84 1.42 -12.78 -3.81
N ASN A 85 0.50 -12.58 -2.88
CA ASN A 85 0.17 -13.57 -1.86
C ASN A 85 -0.53 -14.79 -2.48
N VAL A 86 -1.30 -14.61 -3.56
CA VAL A 86 -1.84 -15.74 -4.33
C VAL A 86 -0.71 -16.56 -4.96
N PHE A 87 0.34 -15.92 -5.47
CA PHE A 87 1.48 -16.64 -6.06
C PHE A 87 2.42 -17.27 -5.02
N THR A 88 2.69 -16.57 -3.92
CA THR A 88 3.70 -16.98 -2.92
C THR A 88 3.11 -17.82 -1.80
N SER A 89 1.93 -17.44 -1.30
CA SER A 89 1.39 -17.95 -0.04
C SER A 89 0.30 -18.98 -0.25
N LEU A 90 -0.54 -18.87 -1.30
CA LEU A 90 -1.61 -19.85 -1.59
C LEU A 90 -1.14 -21.32 -1.70
N PRO A 91 0.05 -21.64 -2.24
CA PRO A 91 0.55 -23.02 -2.27
C PRO A 91 0.89 -23.61 -0.89
N MET A 92 0.94 -22.79 0.16
CA MET A 92 1.35 -23.18 1.51
C MET A 92 0.16 -23.57 2.41
N THR A 93 0.43 -24.39 3.42
CA THR A 93 -0.53 -24.67 4.49
C THR A 93 -0.94 -23.35 5.17
N ASN A 94 -2.25 -23.11 5.33
CA ASN A 94 -2.80 -21.88 5.90
C ASN A 94 -2.53 -20.59 5.10
N GLY A 95 -2.01 -20.70 3.87
CA GLY A 95 -1.70 -19.57 2.99
C GLY A 95 -2.89 -18.68 2.62
N VAL A 96 -4.11 -19.21 2.74
CA VAL A 96 -5.37 -18.48 2.51
C VAL A 96 -5.49 -17.27 3.43
N TYR A 97 -4.98 -17.35 4.67
CA TYR A 97 -5.01 -16.21 5.59
C TYR A 97 -4.16 -15.06 5.08
N ASP A 98 -2.99 -15.33 4.51
CA ASP A 98 -2.14 -14.27 3.97
C ASP A 98 -2.74 -13.64 2.71
N VAL A 99 -3.44 -14.41 1.88
CA VAL A 99 -4.18 -13.92 0.72
C VAL A 99 -5.32 -12.98 1.11
N ALA A 100 -5.98 -13.21 2.24
CA ALA A 100 -7.10 -12.39 2.72
C ALA A 100 -6.63 -11.20 3.59
N PHE A 101 -5.81 -11.47 4.61
CA PHE A 101 -5.39 -10.49 5.60
C PHE A 101 -4.20 -9.64 5.16
N GLY A 102 -3.35 -10.12 4.25
CA GLY A 102 -2.23 -9.34 3.72
C GLY A 102 -2.69 -8.09 2.94
N PRO A 103 -3.60 -8.22 1.95
CA PRO A 103 -4.18 -7.07 1.25
C PRO A 103 -4.93 -6.13 2.20
N LEU A 104 -5.62 -6.67 3.20
CA LEU A 104 -6.32 -5.88 4.21
C LEU A 104 -5.35 -5.04 5.04
N ALA A 105 -4.21 -5.62 5.46
CA ALA A 105 -3.16 -4.89 6.18
C ALA A 105 -2.60 -3.75 5.32
N ASN A 106 -2.33 -4.00 4.03
CA ASN A 106 -1.85 -2.96 3.12
C ASN A 106 -2.88 -1.86 2.87
N LEU A 107 -4.16 -2.22 2.79
CA LEU A 107 -5.25 -1.26 2.61
C LEU A 107 -5.34 -0.33 3.83
N LEU A 108 -5.29 -0.89 5.04
CA LEU A 108 -5.33 -0.12 6.28
C LEU A 108 -4.09 0.78 6.39
N ALA A 109 -2.90 0.22 6.22
CA ALA A 109 -1.64 0.96 6.27
C ALA A 109 -1.59 2.10 5.24
N GLY A 110 -1.98 1.84 3.99
CA GLY A 110 -2.05 2.84 2.93
C GLY A 110 -3.06 3.95 3.23
N THR A 111 -4.22 3.59 3.79
CA THR A 111 -5.25 4.54 4.20
C THR A 111 -4.77 5.39 5.38
N THR A 112 -4.16 4.79 6.40
CA THR A 112 -3.59 5.47 7.56
C THR A 112 -2.55 6.49 7.13
N ILE A 113 -1.64 6.12 6.23
CA ILE A 113 -0.63 7.03 5.66
C ILE A 113 -1.27 8.16 4.87
N TYR A 114 -2.31 7.88 4.09
CA TYR A 114 -3.02 8.89 3.32
C TYR A 114 -3.75 9.90 4.21
N VAL A 115 -4.44 9.43 5.25
CA VAL A 115 -5.12 10.30 6.23
C VAL A 115 -4.09 11.12 7.01
N LEU A 116 -2.99 10.52 7.43
CA LEU A 116 -1.91 11.17 8.18
C LEU A 116 -0.85 11.81 7.27
N ARG A 117 -1.16 12.13 6.00
CA ARG A 117 -0.22 12.73 5.04
C ARG A 117 0.41 14.06 5.50
N LYS A 118 -0.22 14.76 6.46
CA LYS A 118 0.32 15.96 7.13
C LYS A 118 1.39 15.63 8.18
N ARG A 119 1.34 14.45 8.80
CA ARG A 119 2.28 13.94 9.82
C ARG A 119 2.90 12.62 9.34
N ARG A 120 3.66 12.71 8.25
CA ARG A 120 4.17 11.55 7.48
C ARG A 120 4.91 10.52 8.34
N LEU A 121 5.76 10.96 9.27
CA LEU A 121 6.49 10.06 10.18
C LEU A 121 5.55 9.29 11.11
N THR A 122 4.57 9.98 11.70
CA THR A 122 3.55 9.33 12.55
C THR A 122 2.73 8.33 11.75
N GLY A 123 2.34 8.66 10.51
CA GLY A 123 1.66 7.74 9.61
C GLY A 123 2.49 6.49 9.30
N CYS A 124 3.79 6.65 9.05
CA CYS A 124 4.70 5.52 8.82
C CYS A 124 4.79 4.59 10.04
N ILE A 125 4.95 5.14 11.24
CA ILE A 125 5.05 4.36 12.48
C ILE A 125 3.76 3.57 12.73
N ILE A 126 2.59 4.23 12.63
CA ILE A 126 1.31 3.56 12.86
C ILE A 126 1.07 2.47 11.81
N ALA A 127 1.33 2.76 10.53
CA ALA A 127 1.21 1.78 9.45
C ALA A 127 2.11 0.56 9.65
N SER A 128 3.36 0.75 10.10
CA SER A 128 4.26 -0.36 10.43
C SER A 128 3.74 -1.23 11.58
N ILE A 129 3.11 -0.62 12.59
CA ILE A 129 2.49 -1.34 13.70
C ILE A 129 1.24 -2.10 13.22
N GLU A 130 0.40 -1.49 12.39
CA GLU A 130 -0.79 -2.14 11.80
C GLU A 130 -0.41 -3.39 11.00
N ILE A 131 0.60 -3.28 10.12
CA ILE A 131 1.12 -4.41 9.34
C ILE A 131 1.73 -5.46 10.26
N GLY A 132 2.56 -5.05 11.21
CA GLY A 132 3.21 -5.96 12.15
C GLY A 132 2.23 -6.74 13.03
N LEU A 133 1.16 -6.09 13.50
CA LEU A 133 0.11 -6.73 14.28
C LEU A 133 -0.74 -7.67 13.43
N LEU A 134 -1.24 -7.21 12.28
CA LEU A 134 -2.09 -8.02 11.42
C LEU A 134 -1.31 -9.20 10.85
N VAL A 135 -0.24 -8.92 10.10
CA VAL A 135 0.55 -9.95 9.43
C VAL A 135 1.25 -10.83 10.46
N GLY A 136 1.87 -10.26 11.49
CA GLY A 136 2.58 -11.05 12.52
C GLY A 136 1.68 -11.94 13.36
N SER A 137 0.39 -11.59 13.52
CA SER A 137 -0.54 -12.40 14.30
C SER A 137 -0.87 -13.76 13.68
N TYR A 138 -0.83 -13.89 12.35
CA TYR A 138 -1.15 -15.15 11.65
C TYR A 138 0.05 -15.79 10.95
N LEU A 139 1.10 -15.02 10.65
CA LEU A 139 2.17 -15.50 9.79
C LEU A 139 3.03 -16.61 10.42
N TRP A 140 3.12 -16.66 11.76
CA TRP A 140 3.71 -17.80 12.49
C TRP A 140 2.99 -19.13 12.23
N ALA A 141 1.69 -19.12 11.90
CA ALA A 141 0.91 -20.32 11.61
C ALA A 141 1.11 -20.83 10.17
N ILE A 142 1.75 -20.03 9.30
CA ILE A 142 2.07 -20.36 7.91
C ILE A 142 3.53 -20.83 7.80
N PHE A 143 4.46 -20.12 8.44
CA PHE A 143 5.90 -20.39 8.33
C PHE A 143 6.52 -21.13 9.51
N GLY A 144 5.75 -21.37 10.57
CA GLY A 144 6.25 -21.95 11.81
C GLY A 144 6.85 -20.90 12.74
N ALA A 145 7.25 -21.36 13.93
CA ALA A 145 7.87 -20.49 14.92
C ALA A 145 9.20 -19.94 14.39
N PRO A 146 9.50 -18.65 14.57
CA PRO A 146 10.83 -18.13 14.34
C PRO A 146 11.72 -18.61 15.49
N SER A 147 12.12 -19.89 15.45
CA SER A 147 12.90 -20.55 16.50
C SER A 147 14.30 -19.96 16.67
N ASP A 148 14.82 -19.34 15.61
CA ASP A 148 16.23 -18.94 15.52
C ASP A 148 16.38 -17.48 15.08
N ILE A 149 15.64 -16.55 15.72
CA ILE A 149 15.71 -15.08 15.46
C ILE A 149 17.12 -14.53 15.63
N PHE A 150 17.96 -15.24 16.36
CA PHE A 150 19.35 -14.90 16.50
C PHE A 150 20.10 -16.22 16.64
N THR A 151 21.08 -16.46 15.80
CA THR A 151 22.12 -17.50 15.98
C THR A 151 22.94 -17.35 17.29
N LEU A 152 22.44 -16.56 18.25
CA LEU A 152 22.97 -16.34 19.60
C LEU A 152 22.41 -17.30 20.67
N GLY A 153 21.61 -18.32 20.32
CA GLY A 153 21.15 -19.32 21.31
C GLY A 153 20.33 -18.73 22.46
N ILE A 154 19.65 -17.61 22.21
CA ILE A 154 18.79 -16.98 23.20
C ILE A 154 17.47 -17.77 23.20
N THR A 155 17.31 -18.69 24.13
CA THR A 155 16.06 -19.42 24.37
C THR A 155 15.02 -18.43 24.90
N LEU A 156 14.43 -17.62 24.02
CA LEU A 156 13.32 -16.75 24.41
C LEU A 156 12.12 -17.65 24.74
N ASN A 157 11.79 -17.73 26.03
CA ASN A 157 10.57 -18.36 26.54
C ASN A 157 9.30 -17.53 26.20
N TRP A 158 9.35 -16.75 25.11
CA TRP A 158 8.29 -15.85 24.72
C TRP A 158 7.32 -16.58 23.79
N PRO A 159 6.02 -16.27 23.85
CA PRO A 159 5.07 -16.88 22.96
C PRO A 159 5.44 -16.60 21.50
N ILE A 160 5.45 -17.64 20.67
CA ILE A 160 5.89 -17.66 19.26
C ILE A 160 5.26 -16.53 18.42
N TRP A 161 4.00 -16.21 18.69
CA TRP A 161 3.25 -15.14 18.01
C TRP A 161 3.79 -13.73 18.34
N VAL A 162 4.28 -13.50 19.56
CA VAL A 162 4.88 -12.22 19.96
C VAL A 162 6.19 -11.99 19.20
N ALA A 163 6.99 -13.04 19.04
CA ALA A 163 8.24 -12.99 18.28
C ALA A 163 8.00 -12.66 16.80
N SER A 164 6.96 -13.25 16.19
CA SER A 164 6.56 -12.97 14.81
C SER A 164 6.08 -11.53 14.63
N ILE A 165 5.21 -11.04 15.52
CA ILE A 165 4.74 -9.65 15.50
C ILE A 165 5.92 -8.68 15.61
N LEU A 166 6.83 -8.87 16.57
CA LEU A 166 7.98 -7.97 16.74
C LEU A 166 8.91 -8.00 15.53
N SER A 167 9.22 -9.18 14.98
CA SER A 167 10.07 -9.33 13.81
C SER A 167 9.50 -8.59 12.60
N ILE A 168 8.22 -8.80 12.29
CA ILE A 168 7.55 -8.14 11.16
C ILE A 168 7.37 -6.65 11.41
N THR A 169 7.06 -6.24 12.65
CA THR A 169 6.92 -4.81 13.00
C THR A 169 8.25 -4.08 12.81
N ILE A 170 9.36 -4.64 13.29
CA ILE A 170 10.70 -4.04 13.14
C ILE A 170 11.07 -3.96 11.66
N SER A 171 10.85 -5.05 10.92
CA SER A 171 11.09 -5.03 9.47
C SER A 171 10.26 -3.94 8.77
N SER A 172 8.96 -3.88 9.05
CA SER A 172 8.05 -2.95 8.40
C SER A 172 8.39 -1.51 8.79
N LEU A 173 8.84 -1.29 10.03
CA LEU A 173 9.33 0.00 10.50
C LEU A 173 10.55 0.43 9.71
N VAL A 174 11.52 -0.45 9.49
CA VAL A 174 12.70 -0.13 8.68
C VAL A 174 12.30 0.16 7.22
N ALA A 175 11.49 -0.71 6.61
CA ALA A 175 11.09 -0.54 5.21
C ALA A 175 10.24 0.72 4.99
N ILE A 176 9.30 1.03 5.87
CA ILE A 176 8.37 2.16 5.73
C ILE A 176 9.02 3.45 6.23
N ALA A 177 9.56 3.46 7.46
CA ALA A 177 10.06 4.69 8.09
C ALA A 177 11.46 5.11 7.62
N VAL A 178 12.30 4.20 7.14
CA VAL A 178 13.61 4.55 6.57
C VAL A 178 13.51 4.66 5.06
N ILE A 179 13.22 3.56 4.36
CA ILE A 179 13.27 3.51 2.89
C ILE A 179 12.11 4.30 2.29
N GLY A 180 10.87 3.97 2.69
CA GLY A 180 9.68 4.60 2.15
C GLY A 180 9.56 6.09 2.50
N TYR A 181 9.93 6.50 3.72
CA TYR A 181 9.98 7.92 4.09
C TYR A 181 11.04 8.70 3.32
N THR A 182 12.22 8.11 3.09
CA THR A 182 13.27 8.73 2.27
C THR A 182 12.78 8.91 0.84
N LEU A 183 12.17 7.88 0.26
CA LEU A 183 11.59 7.92 -1.08
C LEU A 183 10.50 8.99 -1.19
N LEU A 184 9.58 9.03 -0.23
CA LEU A 184 8.52 10.05 -0.14
C LEU A 184 9.11 11.47 -0.02
N SER A 185 10.16 11.64 0.78
CA SER A 185 10.82 12.93 0.97
C SER A 185 11.47 13.42 -0.33
N ILE A 186 12.16 12.55 -1.05
CA ILE A 186 12.78 12.84 -2.36
C ILE A 186 11.71 13.22 -3.40
N MET A 187 10.62 12.45 -3.48
CA MET A 187 9.55 12.69 -4.45
C MET A 187 8.71 13.93 -4.11
N SER A 188 8.58 14.26 -2.83
CA SER A 188 7.84 15.45 -2.38
C SER A 188 8.62 16.77 -2.53
N LYS A 189 9.90 16.71 -2.93
CA LYS A 189 10.71 17.91 -3.19
C LYS A 189 10.09 18.71 -4.33
N LYS A 190 9.97 20.04 -4.18
CA LYS A 190 9.23 20.93 -5.09
C LYS A 190 9.56 20.72 -6.58
N SER A 191 10.83 20.47 -6.92
CA SER A 191 11.27 20.20 -8.30
C SER A 191 10.67 18.92 -8.90
N THR A 192 10.66 17.82 -8.14
CA THR A 192 10.09 16.53 -8.59
C THR A 192 8.57 16.57 -8.56
N ALA A 193 7.97 17.18 -7.55
CA ALA A 193 6.52 17.37 -7.48
C ALA A 193 6.01 18.23 -8.65
N GLN A 194 6.74 19.28 -9.03
CA GLN A 194 6.40 20.11 -10.18
C GLN A 194 6.58 19.37 -11.51
N SER A 195 7.57 18.48 -11.62
CA SER A 195 7.77 17.60 -12.78
C SER A 195 6.70 16.51 -12.91
N LEU A 196 6.22 15.98 -11.79
CA LEU A 196 5.10 15.02 -11.76
C LEU A 196 3.78 15.72 -12.12
N LYS A 197 3.59 16.96 -11.64
CA LYS A 197 2.45 17.80 -12.00
C LYS A 197 2.48 18.22 -13.47
N SER A 198 3.65 18.53 -14.04
CA SER A 198 3.80 18.87 -15.46
C SER A 198 3.54 17.67 -16.39
N LYS A 199 3.79 16.44 -15.92
CA LYS A 199 3.37 15.19 -16.57
C LYS A 199 1.89 14.86 -16.36
N GLY A 200 1.15 15.73 -15.65
CA GLY A 200 -0.29 15.66 -15.51
C GLY A 200 -0.81 14.67 -14.46
N LEU A 201 0.02 14.28 -13.49
CA LEU A 201 -0.40 13.46 -12.36
C LEU A 201 -1.05 14.33 -11.27
N ARG A 202 -2.16 13.85 -10.71
CA ARG A 202 -2.85 14.48 -9.57
C ARG A 202 -2.07 14.18 -8.30
N ILE A 203 -1.39 15.18 -7.76
CA ILE A 203 -0.71 15.08 -6.46
C ILE A 203 -1.70 15.55 -5.40
N ALA A 204 -1.90 14.73 -4.37
CA ALA A 204 -2.72 15.11 -3.22
C ALA A 204 -1.92 16.10 -2.34
N SER A 205 -1.97 17.39 -2.67
CA SER A 205 -1.42 18.46 -1.84
C SER A 205 -2.15 18.59 -0.50
#